data_AF-W9UTA6-F1
#
_entry.id   AF-W9UTA6-F1
#
_cell.length_a   1.000
_cell.length_b   1.000
_cell.length_c   1.000
_cell.angle_alpha   90.00
_cell.angle_beta   90.00
_cell.angle_gamma   90.00
#
_symmetry.space_group_name_H-M   'P 1'
#
loop_
_entity.id
_entity.type
_entity.pdbx_description
1 polymer ?
#
loop_
_entity_poly.entity_id
_entity_poly.type
_entity_poly.pdbx_seq_one_letter_code
_entity_poly.pdbx_strand_id
1 'polypeptide(L)'
;MEEMILATADEVRHLAYAIDTFYFLICGALVMWMAAGFAMLEAGLVRAKNTTEILTKNVALYAIACTMYLICGYYIMYSSDAGGIFPSLGGLIGDENSVADVLSGDEDAPYYSARSDYFFQVVFVATCMSIVSGAVAERMKLWAFLAFAVVMTGFIYQSVATGPGAVAS
;
A
#
# COMPACT_ATOMS: atom_id res chain seq x y z
N MET A 1 -41.65 -13.53 -5.25
CA MET A 1 -40.95 -13.04 -6.48
C MET A 1 -39.98 -11.94 -6.11
N GLU A 2 -40.41 -10.94 -5.34
CA GLU A 2 -39.55 -9.87 -4.82
C GLU A 2 -38.45 -10.37 -3.86
N GLU A 3 -38.77 -11.25 -2.89
CA GLU A 3 -37.75 -11.88 -2.03
C GLU A 3 -36.69 -12.68 -2.80
N MET A 4 -37.10 -13.33 -3.90
CA MET A 4 -36.19 -14.11 -4.74
C MET A 4 -35.25 -13.19 -5.53
N ILE A 5 -35.75 -12.05 -5.99
CA ILE A 5 -34.94 -11.02 -6.68
C ILE A 5 -33.94 -10.40 -5.70
N LEU A 6 -34.36 -10.11 -4.46
CA LEU A 6 -33.47 -9.56 -3.43
C LEU A 6 -32.38 -10.57 -3.05
N ALA A 7 -32.72 -11.84 -2.82
CA ALA A 7 -31.75 -12.88 -2.52
C ALA A 7 -30.70 -13.04 -3.63
N THR A 8 -31.11 -13.06 -4.89
CA THR A 8 -30.17 -13.13 -6.02
C THR A 8 -29.33 -11.86 -6.15
N ALA A 9 -29.89 -10.68 -5.88
CA ALA A 9 -29.14 -9.43 -5.91
C ALA A 9 -28.04 -9.38 -4.84
N ASP A 10 -28.32 -9.90 -3.64
CA ASP A 10 -27.34 -9.97 -2.56
C ASP A 10 -26.22 -10.98 -2.85
N GLU A 11 -26.55 -12.14 -3.42
CA GLU A 11 -25.55 -13.11 -3.89
C GLU A 11 -24.62 -12.51 -4.95
N VAL A 12 -25.16 -11.74 -5.90
CA VAL A 12 -24.36 -11.06 -6.94
C VAL A 12 -23.46 -9.98 -6.33
N ARG A 13 -23.94 -9.22 -5.33
CA ARG A 13 -23.13 -8.20 -4.63
C ARG A 13 -21.97 -8.81 -3.85
N HIS A 14 -22.21 -9.90 -3.13
CA HIS A 14 -21.14 -10.62 -2.44
C HIS A 14 -20.08 -11.16 -3.41
N LEU A 15 -20.52 -11.68 -4.56
CA LEU A 15 -19.60 -12.18 -5.58
C LEU A 15 -18.78 -11.05 -6.21
N ALA A 16 -19.39 -9.90 -6.51
CA ALA A 16 -18.68 -8.72 -7.01
C ALA A 16 -17.59 -8.28 -6.01
N TYR A 17 -17.97 -7.98 -4.77
CA TYR A 17 -17.03 -7.58 -3.71
C TYR A 17 -15.85 -8.56 -3.54
N ALA A 18 -16.12 -9.87 -3.59
CA ALA A 18 -15.08 -10.89 -3.51
C ALA A 18 -14.14 -10.89 -4.72
N ILE A 19 -14.68 -10.72 -5.93
CA ILE A 19 -13.89 -10.65 -7.17
C ILE A 19 -13.04 -9.39 -7.19
N ASP A 20 -13.58 -8.24 -6.79
CA ASP A 20 -12.85 -6.97 -6.79
C ASP A 20 -11.72 -6.98 -5.75
N THR A 21 -12.01 -7.48 -4.54
CA THR A 21 -10.98 -7.73 -3.51
C THR A 21 -9.89 -8.65 -4.03
N PHE A 22 -10.26 -9.77 -4.69
CA PHE A 22 -9.29 -10.68 -5.28
C PHE A 22 -8.47 -10.02 -6.39
N TYR A 23 -9.10 -9.20 -7.23
CA TYR A 23 -8.45 -8.47 -8.30
C TYR A 23 -7.37 -7.52 -7.74
N PHE A 24 -7.68 -6.75 -6.70
CA PHE A 24 -6.70 -5.90 -6.01
C PHE A 24 -5.52 -6.68 -5.45
N LEU A 25 -5.75 -7.86 -4.86
CA LEU A 25 -4.68 -8.72 -4.35
C LEU A 25 -3.77 -9.24 -5.46
N ILE A 26 -4.34 -9.67 -6.60
CA ILE A 26 -3.56 -10.13 -7.75
C ILE A 26 -2.76 -8.97 -8.36
N CYS A 27 -3.37 -7.82 -8.56
CA CYS A 27 -2.68 -6.63 -9.04
C CYS A 27 -1.57 -6.20 -8.07
N GLY A 28 -1.80 -6.22 -6.76
CA GLY A 28 -0.78 -5.93 -5.75
C GLY A 28 0.37 -6.93 -5.77
N ALA A 29 0.09 -8.22 -6.00
CA ALA A 29 1.13 -9.25 -6.13
C ALA A 29 2.00 -9.05 -7.38
N LEU A 30 1.40 -8.60 -8.50
CA LEU A 30 2.16 -8.25 -9.71
C LEU A 30 3.05 -7.03 -9.49
N VAL A 31 2.56 -6.01 -8.78
CA VAL A 31 3.36 -4.82 -8.43
C VAL A 31 4.48 -5.18 -7.45
N MET A 32 4.24 -6.07 -6.49
CA MET A 32 5.29 -6.60 -5.60
C MET A 32 6.46 -7.21 -6.39
N TRP A 33 6.19 -7.84 -7.53
CA TRP A 33 7.25 -8.38 -8.38
C TRP A 33 8.20 -7.31 -8.93
N MET A 34 7.76 -6.04 -9.01
CA MET A 34 8.63 -4.92 -9.38
C MET A 34 9.79 -4.76 -8.40
N ALA A 35 9.64 -5.12 -7.12
CA ALA A 35 10.73 -5.05 -6.15
C ALA A 35 11.90 -5.98 -6.55
N ALA A 36 11.61 -7.18 -7.06
CA ALA A 36 12.63 -8.06 -7.61
C ALA A 36 13.25 -7.48 -8.89
N GLY A 37 12.43 -6.85 -9.75
CA GLY A 37 12.88 -6.15 -10.95
C GLY A 37 13.86 -5.02 -10.65
N PHE A 38 13.53 -4.14 -9.70
CA PHE A 38 14.41 -3.04 -9.28
C PHE A 38 15.69 -3.55 -8.63
N ALA A 39 15.61 -4.57 -7.77
CA ALA A 39 16.81 -5.15 -7.16
C ALA A 39 17.80 -5.65 -8.22
N MET A 40 17.32 -6.32 -9.27
CA MET A 40 18.16 -6.78 -10.38
C MET A 40 18.71 -5.62 -11.22
N LEU A 41 17.88 -4.61 -11.51
CA LEU A 41 18.28 -3.44 -12.29
C LEU A 41 19.34 -2.62 -11.54
N GLU A 42 19.14 -2.32 -10.26
CA GLU A 42 20.10 -1.57 -9.44
C GLU A 42 21.40 -2.36 -9.24
N ALA A 43 21.32 -3.67 -9.01
CA ALA A 43 22.50 -4.54 -8.92
C ALA A 43 23.33 -4.57 -10.21
N GLY A 44 22.68 -4.50 -11.37
CA GLY A 44 23.33 -4.49 -12.68
C GLY A 44 23.96 -3.14 -13.06
N LEU A 45 23.47 -2.03 -12.49
CA LEU A 45 24.00 -0.69 -12.76
C LEU A 45 25.21 -0.31 -11.89
N VAL A 46 25.47 -1.06 -10.82
CA VAL A 46 26.60 -0.80 -9.92
C VAL A 46 27.79 -1.71 -10.18
N ARG A 47 28.97 -1.31 -9.69
CA ARG A 47 30.17 -2.15 -9.74
C ARG A 47 29.97 -3.41 -8.90
N ALA A 48 30.48 -4.55 -9.38
CA ALA A 48 30.37 -5.86 -8.72
C ALA A 48 30.78 -5.86 -7.22
N LYS A 49 31.78 -5.06 -6.85
CA LYS A 49 32.23 -4.94 -5.45
C LYS A 49 31.20 -4.30 -4.50
N ASN A 50 30.22 -3.57 -5.04
CA ASN A 50 29.20 -2.83 -4.30
C ASN A 50 27.81 -3.49 -4.42
N THR A 51 27.67 -4.56 -5.21
CA THR A 51 26.38 -5.21 -5.48
C THR A 51 25.70 -5.73 -4.21
N THR A 52 26.44 -6.32 -3.27
CA THR A 52 25.89 -6.78 -1.99
C THR A 52 25.28 -5.66 -1.17
N GLU A 53 25.87 -4.46 -1.21
CA GLU A 53 25.34 -3.29 -0.49
C GLU A 53 23.99 -2.85 -1.07
N ILE A 54 23.86 -2.83 -2.41
CA ILE A 54 22.64 -2.44 -3.11
C ILE A 54 21.51 -3.46 -2.90
N LEU A 55 21.83 -4.75 -2.95
CA LEU A 55 20.83 -5.80 -2.67
C LEU A 55 20.33 -5.70 -1.23
N THR A 56 21.22 -5.43 -0.28
CA THR A 56 20.84 -5.20 1.13
C THR A 56 19.93 -3.99 1.27
N LYS A 57 20.21 -2.89 0.55
CA LYS A 57 19.35 -1.69 0.52
C LYS A 57 17.95 -2.01 0.00
N ASN A 58 17.84 -2.77 -1.09
CA ASN A 58 16.54 -3.14 -1.67
C ASN A 58 15.68 -3.97 -0.71
N VAL A 59 16.27 -4.99 -0.06
CA VAL A 59 15.55 -5.81 0.92
C VAL A 59 15.14 -4.99 2.15
N ALA A 60 16.07 -4.18 2.69
CA ALA A 60 15.79 -3.35 3.86
C ALA A 60 14.75 -2.27 3.57
N LEU A 61 14.80 -1.66 2.39
CA LEU A 61 13.80 -0.69 1.92
C LEU A 61 12.41 -1.30 1.90
N TYR A 62 12.28 -2.51 1.37
CA TYR A 62 10.98 -3.17 1.28
C TYR A 62 10.40 -3.46 2.68
N ALA A 63 11.24 -3.94 3.60
CA ALA A 63 10.85 -4.17 5.00
C ALA A 63 10.44 -2.86 5.71
N ILE A 64 11.20 -1.77 5.50
CA ILE A 64 10.89 -0.45 6.07
C ILE A 64 9.61 0.11 5.47
N ALA A 65 9.40 0.00 4.15
CA ALA A 65 8.17 0.45 3.50
C ALA A 65 6.93 -0.25 4.08
N CYS A 66 6.97 -1.57 4.22
CA CYS A 66 5.88 -2.33 4.83
C CYS A 66 5.61 -1.91 6.29
N THR A 67 6.67 -1.72 7.07
CA THR A 67 6.55 -1.39 8.50
C THR A 67 6.07 0.04 8.71
N MET A 68 6.62 1.01 7.98
CA MET A 68 6.24 2.42 8.11
C MET A 68 4.85 2.70 7.56
N TYR A 69 4.48 2.03 6.46
CA TYR A 69 3.14 2.15 5.92
C TYR A 69 2.08 1.59 6.88
N LEU A 70 2.39 0.51 7.58
CA LEU A 70 1.55 -0.04 8.65
C LEU A 70 1.45 0.92 9.85
N ILE A 71 2.57 1.47 10.31
CA ILE A 71 2.64 2.25 11.56
C ILE A 71 2.12 3.67 11.40
N CYS A 72 2.21 4.30 10.24
CA CYS A 72 1.71 5.67 10.06
C CYS A 72 1.18 5.94 8.65
N GLY A 73 1.63 5.20 7.64
CA GLY A 73 1.35 5.55 6.26
C GLY A 73 -0.12 5.41 5.87
N TYR A 74 -0.77 4.32 6.26
CA TYR A 74 -2.19 4.10 5.98
C TYR A 74 -3.07 5.17 6.63
N TYR A 75 -2.75 5.52 7.88
CA TYR A 75 -3.48 6.53 8.63
C TYR A 75 -3.34 7.93 8.01
N ILE A 76 -2.13 8.34 7.63
CA ILE A 76 -1.90 9.66 7.01
C ILE A 76 -2.59 9.75 5.64
N MET A 77 -2.63 8.66 4.87
CA MET A 77 -3.21 8.67 3.53
C MET A 77 -4.74 8.68 3.53
N TYR A 78 -5.37 8.02 4.51
CA TYR A 78 -6.83 7.89 4.62
C TYR A 78 -7.47 8.67 5.78
N SER A 79 -6.71 9.48 6.53
CA SER A 79 -7.29 10.29 7.61
C SER A 79 -8.25 11.34 7.07
N SER A 80 -9.54 11.09 7.25
CA SER A 80 -10.62 12.07 7.06
C SER A 80 -10.89 12.82 8.37
N ASP A 81 -10.83 14.14 8.31
CA ASP A 81 -11.25 15.17 9.29
C ASP A 81 -10.80 15.12 10.77
N ALA A 82 -10.20 14.04 11.27
CA ALA A 82 -9.63 13.98 12.61
C ALA A 82 -8.10 14.04 12.56
N GLY A 83 -7.56 15.27 12.63
CA GLY A 83 -6.14 15.62 12.49
C GLY A 83 -5.16 14.96 13.49
N GLY A 84 -4.90 13.67 13.33
CA GLY A 84 -3.79 12.96 13.94
C GLY A 84 -2.67 12.69 12.93
N ILE A 85 -1.42 12.63 13.39
CA ILE A 85 -0.26 12.18 12.60
C ILE A 85 0.14 10.74 12.97
N PHE A 86 -0.37 10.22 14.10
CA PHE A 86 -0.03 8.91 14.65
C PHE A 86 -1.30 8.07 14.84
N PRO A 87 -1.33 6.80 14.39
CA PRO A 87 -2.47 5.94 14.63
C PRO A 87 -2.55 5.53 16.10
N SER A 88 -3.77 5.26 16.55
CA SER A 88 -3.95 4.54 17.81
C SER A 88 -3.44 3.09 17.64
N LEU A 89 -2.72 2.57 18.64
CA LEU A 89 -2.17 1.20 18.65
C LEU A 89 -3.23 0.10 18.47
N GLY A 90 -4.52 0.43 18.57
CA GLY A 90 -5.65 -0.50 18.36
C GLY A 90 -6.26 -0.48 16.95
N GLY A 91 -5.90 0.47 16.09
CA GLY A 91 -6.56 0.71 14.79
C GLY A 91 -5.60 0.84 13.60
N LEU A 92 -4.50 0.07 13.58
CA LEU A 92 -3.43 0.22 12.56
C LEU A 92 -3.91 0.08 11.11
N ILE A 93 -5.02 -0.63 10.84
CA ILE A 93 -5.58 -0.83 9.48
C ILE A 93 -7.03 -0.31 9.39
N GLY A 94 -7.55 0.35 10.43
CA GLY A 94 -8.99 0.67 10.52
C GLY A 94 -9.88 -0.58 10.66
N ASP A 95 -11.18 -0.36 10.84
CA ASP A 95 -12.17 -1.44 10.83
C ASP A 95 -12.42 -1.95 9.40
N GLU A 96 -12.80 -3.22 9.25
CA GLU A 96 -13.26 -3.72 7.95
C GLU A 96 -14.59 -3.11 7.57
N ASN A 97 -14.82 -2.99 6.26
CA ASN A 97 -16.13 -2.66 5.70
C ASN A 97 -17.16 -3.67 6.21
N SER A 98 -18.19 -3.17 6.90
CA SER A 98 -19.19 -4.04 7.49
C SER A 98 -20.05 -4.68 6.41
N VAL A 99 -20.57 -5.88 6.68
CA VAL A 99 -21.47 -6.58 5.75
C VAL A 99 -22.72 -5.75 5.43
N ALA A 100 -23.13 -4.87 6.36
CA ALA A 100 -24.25 -3.96 6.17
C ALA A 100 -23.95 -2.84 5.17
N ASP A 101 -22.70 -2.35 5.13
CA ASP A 101 -22.30 -1.27 4.21
C ASP A 101 -22.12 -1.80 2.78
N VAL A 102 -21.59 -3.01 2.63
CA VAL A 102 -21.46 -3.69 1.32
C VAL A 102 -22.83 -4.03 0.70
N LEU A 103 -23.82 -4.33 1.54
CA LEU A 103 -25.20 -4.64 1.11
C LEU A 103 -26.08 -3.39 0.93
N SER A 104 -25.65 -2.22 1.42
CA SER A 104 -26.43 -0.97 1.34
C SER A 104 -26.69 -0.51 -0.09
N GLY A 105 -25.76 -0.79 -1.02
CA GLY A 105 -25.89 -0.50 -2.44
C GLY A 105 -25.96 1.00 -2.78
N ASP A 106 -25.56 1.87 -1.85
CA ASP A 106 -25.46 3.32 -2.06
C ASP A 106 -24.26 3.66 -2.99
N GLU A 107 -24.21 4.87 -3.56
CA GLU A 107 -23.09 5.31 -4.42
C GLU A 107 -21.73 5.28 -3.67
N ASP A 108 -21.76 5.37 -2.34
CA ASP A 108 -20.62 5.31 -1.43
C ASP A 108 -20.41 3.92 -0.79
N ALA A 109 -21.09 2.86 -1.27
CA ALA A 109 -20.93 1.53 -0.70
C ALA A 109 -19.52 0.96 -0.99
N PRO A 110 -18.80 0.45 0.02
CA PRO A 110 -17.43 -0.02 -0.15
C PRO A 110 -17.35 -1.21 -1.11
N TYR A 111 -16.65 -1.03 -2.22
CA TYR A 111 -16.58 -1.98 -3.33
C TYR A 111 -15.51 -3.08 -3.12
N TYR A 112 -14.58 -2.88 -2.19
CA TYR A 112 -13.47 -3.78 -1.92
C TYR A 112 -13.08 -3.76 -0.43
N SER A 113 -12.27 -4.74 0.00
CA SER A 113 -11.78 -4.78 1.38
C SER A 113 -10.72 -3.70 1.64
N ALA A 114 -10.85 -2.98 2.77
CA ALA A 114 -9.84 -2.05 3.27
C ALA A 114 -8.43 -2.69 3.38
N ARG A 115 -8.36 -4.00 3.66
CA ARG A 115 -7.09 -4.75 3.73
C ARG A 115 -6.46 -4.99 2.36
N SER A 116 -7.27 -5.22 1.32
CA SER A 116 -6.75 -5.37 -0.04
C SER A 116 -6.20 -4.06 -0.59
N ASP A 117 -6.84 -2.93 -0.25
CA ASP A 117 -6.30 -1.61 -0.58
C ASP A 117 -5.01 -1.30 0.18
N TYR A 118 -4.95 -1.57 1.50
CA TYR A 118 -3.69 -1.46 2.25
C TYR A 118 -2.53 -2.21 1.56
N PHE A 119 -2.77 -3.47 1.16
CA PHE A 119 -1.79 -4.30 0.48
C PHE A 119 -1.41 -3.74 -0.91
N PHE A 120 -2.39 -3.21 -1.64
CA PHE A 120 -2.13 -2.60 -2.93
C PHE A 120 -1.27 -1.34 -2.78
N GLN A 121 -1.53 -0.51 -1.80
CA GLN A 121 -0.85 0.77 -1.63
C GLN A 121 0.57 0.62 -1.05
N VAL A 122 0.78 -0.33 -0.12
CA VAL A 122 2.11 -0.55 0.47
C VAL A 122 3.16 -0.93 -0.58
N VAL A 123 2.77 -1.65 -1.63
CA VAL A 123 3.68 -2.03 -2.71
C VAL A 123 4.02 -0.85 -3.63
N PHE A 124 3.13 0.13 -3.81
CA PHE A 124 3.46 1.38 -4.52
C PHE A 124 4.39 2.29 -3.73
N VAL A 125 4.19 2.39 -2.41
CA VAL A 125 5.10 3.13 -1.51
C VAL A 125 6.51 2.55 -1.61
N ALA A 126 6.63 1.22 -1.54
CA ALA A 126 7.91 0.53 -1.71
C ALA A 126 8.53 0.78 -3.09
N THR A 127 7.72 0.73 -4.15
CA THR A 127 8.16 1.00 -5.54
C THR A 127 8.69 2.43 -5.68
N CYS A 128 7.98 3.43 -5.14
CA CYS A 128 8.41 4.83 -5.17
C CYS A 128 9.77 5.02 -4.49
N MET A 129 9.95 4.43 -3.31
CA MET A 129 11.23 4.50 -2.60
C MET A 129 12.35 3.79 -3.38
N SER A 130 12.04 2.69 -4.09
CA SER A 130 13.03 1.99 -4.92
C SER A 130 13.52 2.87 -6.08
N ILE A 131 12.65 3.66 -6.71
CA ILE A 131 13.07 4.60 -7.76
C ILE A 131 14.10 5.60 -7.21
N VAL A 132 13.91 6.09 -5.98
CA VAL A 132 14.86 6.99 -5.32
C VAL A 132 16.18 6.27 -5.01
N SER A 133 16.13 5.00 -4.59
CA SER A 133 17.32 4.15 -4.38
C SER A 133 18.19 4.05 -5.63
N GLY A 134 17.59 3.76 -6.78
CA GLY A 134 18.30 3.69 -8.06
C GLY A 134 18.94 5.03 -8.44
N ALA A 135 18.26 6.16 -8.19
CA ALA A 135 18.78 7.50 -8.51
C ALA A 135 20.02 7.89 -7.69
N VAL A 136 20.16 7.35 -6.47
CA VAL A 136 21.24 7.67 -5.52
C VAL A 136 22.26 6.54 -5.36
N ALA A 137 22.21 5.54 -6.24
CA ALA A 137 23.08 4.37 -6.21
C ALA A 137 24.58 4.75 -6.16
N GLU A 138 25.37 3.92 -5.48
CA GLU A 138 26.82 4.07 -5.22
C GLU A 138 27.28 5.29 -4.37
N ARG A 139 26.47 6.34 -4.19
CA ARG A 139 26.91 7.60 -3.55
C ARG A 139 26.45 7.80 -2.11
N MET A 140 25.54 6.95 -1.62
CA MET A 140 24.96 7.08 -0.28
C MET A 140 25.35 5.95 0.67
N LYS A 141 25.72 6.32 1.91
CA LYS A 141 25.93 5.39 3.02
C LYS A 141 24.62 4.68 3.37
N LEU A 142 24.70 3.38 3.70
CA LEU A 142 23.54 2.56 4.09
C LEU A 142 22.66 3.21 5.16
N TRP A 143 23.25 3.72 6.24
CA TRP A 143 22.50 4.34 7.35
C TRP A 143 21.73 5.59 6.94
N ALA A 144 22.31 6.44 6.09
CA ALA A 144 21.63 7.62 5.57
C ALA A 144 20.46 7.22 4.67
N PHE A 145 20.62 6.16 3.88
CA PHE A 145 19.58 5.60 3.05
C PHE A 145 18.41 5.03 3.86
N LEU A 146 18.67 4.26 4.92
CA LEU A 146 17.61 3.70 5.76
C LEU A 146 16.83 4.79 6.51
N ALA A 147 17.53 5.81 7.03
CA ALA A 147 16.87 6.95 7.66
C ALA A 147 15.99 7.73 6.67
N PHE A 148 16.48 7.93 5.44
CA PHE A 148 15.70 8.54 4.39
C PHE A 148 14.49 7.69 3.98
N ALA A 149 14.65 6.36 3.87
CA ALA A 149 13.57 5.44 3.56
C ALA A 149 12.44 5.55 4.58
N VAL A 150 12.74 5.62 5.89
CA VAL A 150 11.73 5.81 6.95
C VAL A 150 10.93 7.10 6.76
N VAL A 151 11.60 8.21 6.47
CA VAL A 151 10.92 9.51 6.30
C VAL A 151 10.11 9.54 5.00
N MET A 152 10.65 8.97 3.92
CA MET A 152 10.00 8.94 2.62
C MET A 152 8.76 8.04 2.63
N THR A 153 8.87 6.83 3.17
CA THR A 153 7.78 5.84 3.20
C THR A 153 6.82 6.05 4.37
N GLY A 154 7.16 6.86 5.37
CA GLY A 154 6.29 7.16 6.51
C GLY A 154 5.52 8.48 6.39
N PHE A 155 6.12 9.50 5.75
CA PHE A 155 5.53 10.84 5.72
C PHE A 155 5.43 11.46 4.32
N ILE A 156 6.52 11.48 3.55
CA ILE A 156 6.57 12.25 2.30
C ILE A 156 5.63 11.66 1.25
N TYR A 157 5.70 10.35 1.01
CA TYR A 157 4.88 9.68 0.01
C TYR A 157 3.38 9.86 0.28
N GLN A 158 2.99 9.68 1.54
CA GLN A 158 1.61 9.75 2.03
C GLN A 158 1.05 11.15 1.84
N SER A 159 1.83 12.17 2.21
CA SER A 159 1.43 13.57 2.08
C SER A 159 1.14 13.95 0.61
N VAL A 160 1.83 13.31 -0.34
CA VAL A 160 1.59 13.51 -1.79
C VAL A 160 0.45 12.64 -2.29
N ALA A 161 0.31 11.42 -1.78
CA ALA A 161 -0.77 10.50 -2.14
C ALA A 161 -2.14 10.94 -1.58
N THR A 162 -2.16 11.78 -0.55
CA THR A 162 -3.36 12.38 0.05
C THR A 162 -3.94 13.43 -0.92
N GLY A 163 -4.78 12.98 -1.85
CA GLY A 163 -5.54 13.86 -2.76
C GLY A 163 -6.96 14.16 -2.26
N PRO A 164 -7.65 15.18 -2.80
CA PRO A 164 -9.04 15.54 -2.46
C PRO A 164 -10.12 14.49 -2.84
N GLY A 165 -9.74 13.23 -3.00
CA GLY A 165 -10.62 12.07 -3.16
C GLY A 165 -10.05 10.80 -2.50
N ALA A 166 -9.05 10.93 -1.62
CA ALA A 166 -8.47 9.83 -0.85
C ALA A 166 -9.29 9.53 0.43
N VAL A 167 -10.60 9.72 0.36
CA VAL A 167 -11.50 9.17 1.38
C VAL A 167 -11.65 7.71 1.00
N ALA A 168 -11.33 6.81 1.93
CA ALA A 168 -11.72 5.42 1.80
C ALA A 168 -13.25 5.42 1.68
N SER A 169 -13.74 5.28 0.45
CA SER A 169 -15.12 4.93 0.13
C SER A 169 -15.38 3.51 0.59
#